data_AF-A0A971HND9-F1
#
_entry.id   AF-A0A971HND9-F1
#
_cell.length_a   1.000
_cell.length_b   1.000
_cell.length_c   1.000
_cell.angle_alpha   90.00
_cell.angle_beta   90.00
_cell.angle_gamma   90.00
#
_symmetry.space_group_name_H-M   'P 1'
#
loop_
_entity.id
_entity.type
_entity.pdbx_description
1 polymer ?
#
loop_
_entity_poly.entity_id
_entity_poly.type
_entity_poly.pdbx_seq_one_letter_code
_entity_poly.pdbx_strand_id
1 'polypeptide(L)' 'MEPKDIIWRLSQRLDEHMELIMESIRDLHPKQHGDLINALRECEQLTKTQLNVLSRMGKKYS' A
#
# COMPACT_ATOMS: atom_id res chain seq x y z
N MET A 1 3.40 -21.70 10.19
CA MET A 1 3.26 -20.46 9.40
C MET A 1 3.93 -20.73 8.07
N GLU A 2 3.13 -20.95 7.04
CA GLU A 2 3.57 -21.23 5.68
C GLU A 2 3.79 -19.92 4.90
N PRO A 3 4.56 -19.94 3.79
CA PRO A 3 4.76 -18.74 2.96
C PRO A 3 3.46 -18.06 2.54
N LYS A 4 2.39 -18.83 2.25
CA LYS A 4 1.06 -18.30 1.92
C LYS A 4 0.44 -17.49 3.07
N ASP A 5 0.66 -17.89 4.32
CA ASP A 5 0.15 -17.18 5.50
C ASP A 5 0.83 -15.83 5.65
N ILE A 6 2.15 -15.80 5.41
CA ILE A 6 2.96 -14.56 5.46
C ILE A 6 2.53 -13.63 4.34
N ILE A 7 2.38 -14.14 3.12
CA ILE A 7 1.94 -13.35 1.95
C ILE A 7 0.57 -12.74 2.23
N TRP A 8 -0.39 -13.54 2.71
CA TRP A 8 -1.71 -13.05 3.06
C TRP A 8 -1.65 -11.95 4.12
N ARG A 9 -0.90 -12.17 5.20
CA ARG A 9 -0.77 -11.19 6.29
C ARG A 9 -0.12 -9.89 5.83
N LEU A 10 0.89 -9.96 4.96
CA LEU A 10 1.52 -8.78 4.38
C LEU A 10 0.57 -8.02 3.45
N SER A 11 -0.20 -8.73 2.62
CA SER A 11 -1.20 -8.09 1.75
C SER A 11 -2.24 -7.32 2.55
N GLN A 12 -2.80 -7.92 3.61
CA GLN A 12 -3.76 -7.24 4.49
C GLN A 12 -3.18 -5.95 5.10
N ARG A 13 -1.93 -6.00 5.57
CA ARG A 13 -1.27 -4.81 6.14
C ARG A 13 -1.01 -3.72 5.10
N LEU A 14 -0.75 -4.09 3.85
CA LEU A 14 -0.57 -3.13 2.76
C LEU A 14 -1.89 -2.53 2.29
N ASP A 15 -2.98 -3.30 2.32
CA ASP A 15 -4.33 -2.79 2.05
C ASP A 15 -4.74 -1.75 3.12
N GLU A 16 -4.56 -2.07 4.41
CA GLU A 16 -4.76 -1.11 5.51
C GLU A 16 -3.89 0.15 5.35
N HIS A 17 -2.63 -0.01 4.93
CA HIS A 17 -1.74 1.11 4.67
C HIS A 17 -2.22 1.99 3.50
N MET A 18 -2.77 1.38 2.45
CA MET A 18 -3.35 2.09 1.32
C MET A 18 -4.53 2.98 1.75
N GLU A 19 -5.42 2.43 2.59
CA GLU A 19 -6.55 3.17 3.15
C GLU A 19 -6.07 4.40 3.94
N LEU A 20 -5.07 4.22 4.81
CA LEU A 20 -4.47 5.31 5.58
C LEU A 20 -3.84 6.41 4.70
N ILE A 21 -3.16 6.03 3.62
CA ILE A 21 -2.61 7.00 2.65
C ILE A 21 -3.76 7.79 2.00
N MET A 22 -4.80 7.10 1.55
CA MET A 22 -5.96 7.72 0.90
C MET A 22 -6.76 8.63 1.83
N GLU A 23 -6.87 8.28 3.11
CA GLU A 23 -7.48 9.13 4.13
C GLU A 23 -6.60 10.35 4.41
N SER A 24 -5.30 10.14 4.60
CA SER A 24 -4.34 11.24 4.85
C SER A 24 -4.37 12.27 3.71
N ILE A 25 -4.41 11.84 2.44
CA ILE A 25 -4.50 12.75 1.30
C ILE A 25 -5.82 13.54 1.32
N ARG A 26 -6.93 12.93 1.72
CA ARG A 26 -8.26 13.58 1.79
C ARG A 26 -8.30 14.70 2.84
N ASP A 27 -7.56 14.54 3.93
CA ASP A 27 -7.55 15.50 5.04
C ASP A 27 -6.57 16.67 4.82
N LEU A 28 -5.72 16.62 3.80
CA LEU A 28 -4.71 17.64 3.53
C LEU A 28 -5.21 18.74 2.59
N HIS A 29 -4.97 20.00 2.98
CA HIS A 29 -5.23 21.14 2.11
C HIS A 29 -4.29 21.15 0.87
N PRO A 30 -4.84 21.10 -0.37
CA PRO A 30 -4.05 20.82 -1.57
C PRO A 30 -3.02 21.89 -1.94
N LYS A 31 -3.27 23.16 -1.59
CA LYS A 31 -2.32 24.26 -1.87
C LYS A 31 -1.29 24.47 -0.75
N GLN A 32 -1.57 24.01 0.46
CA GLN A 32 -0.68 24.24 1.61
C GLN A 32 0.26 23.05 1.83
N HIS A 33 -0.17 21.84 1.45
CA HIS A 33 0.54 20.59 1.70
C HIS A 33 0.91 19.85 0.41
N GLY A 34 1.16 20.58 -0.69
CA GLY A 34 1.40 19.99 -2.01
C GLY A 34 2.52 18.94 -2.03
N ASP A 35 3.66 19.25 -1.42
CA ASP A 35 4.80 18.32 -1.36
C ASP A 35 4.48 17.04 -0.56
N LEU A 36 3.77 17.19 0.57
CA LEU A 36 3.34 16.05 1.38
C LEU A 36 2.33 15.18 0.63
N ILE A 37 1.39 15.78 -0.09
CA ILE A 37 0.44 15.05 -0.94
C ILE A 37 1.19 14.29 -2.04
N ASN A 38 2.18 14.91 -2.68
CA ASN A 38 3.00 14.23 -3.69
C ASN A 38 3.76 13.04 -3.10
N ALA A 39 4.39 13.20 -1.93
CA ALA A 39 5.07 12.10 -1.25
C ALA A 39 4.10 10.96 -0.90
N LEU A 40 2.88 11.27 -0.43
CA LEU A 40 1.85 10.26 -0.16
C LEU A 40 1.39 9.54 -1.44
N ARG A 41 1.33 10.21 -2.59
CA ARG A 41 1.04 9.58 -3.89
C ARG A 41 2.16 8.65 -4.35
N GLU A 42 3.41 9.00 -4.10
CA GLU A 42 4.54 8.11 -4.35
C GLU A 42 4.46 6.85 -3.48
N CYS A 43 4.14 7.01 -2.19
CA CYS A 43 3.87 5.88 -1.29
C CYS A 43 2.72 5.01 -1.81
N GLU A 44 1.62 5.61 -2.26
CA GLU A 44 0.48 4.89 -2.88
C GLU A 44 0.96 3.97 -4.03
N GLN A 45 1.81 4.49 -4.91
CA GLN A 45 2.32 3.75 -6.06
C GLN A 45 3.29 2.62 -5.65
N LEU A 46 4.11 2.85 -4.63
CA LEU A 46 4.99 1.82 -4.07
C LEU A 46 4.16 0.70 -3.42
N THR A 47 3.14 1.02 -2.64
CA THR A 47 2.24 0.04 -2.02
C THR A 47 1.51 -0.80 -3.07
N LYS A 48 1.01 -0.19 -4.16
CA LYS A 48 0.44 -0.94 -5.30
C LYS A 48 1.45 -1.91 -5.92
N THR A 49 2.70 -1.48 -6.07
CA THR A 49 3.77 -2.32 -6.61
C THR A 49 4.05 -3.51 -5.70
N GLN A 50 4.09 -3.29 -4.38
CA GLN A 50 4.28 -4.35 -3.39
C GLN A 50 3.12 -5.36 -3.40
N LEU A 51 1.87 -4.90 -3.45
CA LEU A 51 0.69 -5.77 -3.57
C LEU A 51 0.75 -6.62 -4.84
N ASN A 52 1.16 -6.06 -5.97
CA ASN A 52 1.34 -6.80 -7.22
C ASN A 52 2.43 -7.90 -7.10
N VAL A 53 3.53 -7.60 -6.41
CA VAL A 53 4.58 -8.59 -6.13
C VAL A 53 4.04 -9.70 -5.22
N LEU A 54 3.35 -9.36 -4.13
CA LEU A 54 2.75 -10.34 -3.23
C LEU A 54 1.71 -11.22 -3.92
N SER A 55 0.89 -10.65 -4.82
CA SER A 55 -0.06 -11.41 -5.64
C SER A 55 0.66 -12.46 -6.51
N ARG A 56 1.76 -12.09 -7.17
CA ARG A 56 2.58 -13.03 -7.96
C ARG A 56 3.21 -14.11 -7.08
N MET A 57 3.70 -13.74 -5.90
CA MET A 57 4.26 -14.69 -4.94
C MET A 57 3.18 -15.63 -4.41
N GLY A 58 1.98 -15.12 -4.13
CA GLY A 58 0.83 -15.91 -3.72
C GLY A 58 0.57 -17.05 -4.68
N LYS A 59 0.57 -16.80 -6.00
CA LYS A 59 0.41 -17.83 -7.03
C LYS A 59 1.55 -18.86 -7.09
N LYS A 60 2.75 -18.49 -6.62
CA LYS A 60 3.93 -19.36 -6.63
C LYS A 60 3.98 -20.28 -5.40
N TYR A 61 3.45 -19.80 -4.27
CA TYR A 61 3.48 -20.50 -2.98
C TYR A 61 2.09 -21.01 -2.54
N SER A 62 1.09 -20.92 -3.42
CA SER A 62 -0.25 -21.49 -3.27
C SER A 62 -0.29 -22.97 -3.58
#